data_AF-A0A7C3ZA87-F1
#
_entry.id   AF-A0A7C3ZA87-F1
#
_cell.length_a   1.000
_cell.length_b   1.000
_cell.length_c   1.000
_cell.angle_alpha   90.00
_cell.angle_beta   90.00
_cell.angle_gamma   90.00
#
_symmetry.space_group_name_H-M   'P 1'
#
loop_
_entity.id
_entity.type
_entity.pdbx_description
1 polymer ?
#
loop_
_entity_poly.entity_id
_entity_poly.type
_entity_poly.pdbx_seq_one_letter_code
_entity_poly.pdbx_strand_id
1 'polypeptide(L)'
;DRVNIELARDIKTKKERLKAIQTQNKNIESKKQAEQLLKLKEKDLNNPSPKKDISKKDISKKDISKKDISKKDILKARLYIQQDGISLYSGEPIKLERLTEDGYCQIDHILPRSKSMDDSFNNKVLCLAKENQDKADDIPYDWLSKTEQFDEFKARVLSMKDKLSYQKVKRLLTEKIDAEGFIERDLNDTRYASRTLKKYLETYLKIGEDDNKVKVLAVNGYLTAELRHQWGLEKDRDANDIHHAVDAVVIALANAGIVKKLANYYKEREYRKHPKFTEPLENFRKVLNEKLVNLPVNRLLVSRPPRKKVTGQAHKETVISPKNKDHSMIEIHKGRGYAEQSLMPRVDVFKKGGKFYYVPIYVADFAKKELPNKIITIGKEKNEWNVADDSYEFLFSLFKDDLIKFKQKGKAEVMGYFLNIGISNCQITYQNINGSKEKNSKGKEFDPYFGGTTLEYIKKYQIDPLGFYYEIKKERRLPVSMKKNN
;
A
#
# COMPACT_ATOMS: atom_id res chain seq x y z
N ASP A 1 19.95 -15.27 23.68
CA ASP A 1 20.21 -14.22 24.69
C ASP A 1 19.43 -12.92 24.49
N ARG A 2 19.16 -12.46 23.26
CA ARG A 2 18.36 -11.23 23.03
C ARG A 2 17.68 -11.26 21.66
N VAL A 3 16.70 -10.38 21.45
CA VAL A 3 16.13 -10.06 20.15
C VAL A 3 16.46 -8.62 19.77
N ASN A 4 17.01 -8.41 18.59
CA ASN A 4 17.25 -7.08 18.04
C ASN A 4 16.19 -6.79 16.98
N ILE A 5 15.56 -5.62 17.05
CA ILE A 5 14.56 -5.18 16.08
C ILE A 5 14.95 -3.83 15.50
N GLU A 6 14.69 -3.62 14.21
CA GLU A 6 14.84 -2.31 13.60
C GLU A 6 13.55 -1.50 13.75
N LEU A 7 13.67 -0.24 14.21
CA LEU A 7 12.57 0.72 14.19
C LEU A 7 12.71 1.59 12.94
N ALA A 8 11.64 1.71 12.14
CA ALA A 8 11.62 2.63 11.00
C ALA A 8 11.73 4.10 11.47
N ARG A 9 12.83 4.81 11.15
CA ARG A 9 13.09 6.28 11.21
C ARG A 9 12.55 7.08 12.42
N ASP A 10 13.32 7.82 13.24
CA ASP A 10 14.71 8.30 13.21
C ASP A 10 15.21 8.57 14.65
N ILE A 11 16.53 8.52 14.85
CA ILE A 11 17.20 9.47 15.76
C ILE A 11 17.10 10.83 15.08
N LYS A 12 15.99 11.54 15.28
CA LYS A 12 15.91 12.95 14.88
C LYS A 12 17.06 13.69 15.57
N THR A 13 17.85 14.43 14.81
CA THR A 13 18.80 15.40 15.35
C THR A 13 18.05 16.37 16.28
N LYS A 14 18.74 17.03 17.22
CA LYS A 14 18.11 18.05 18.08
C LYS A 14 17.33 19.08 17.24
N LYS A 15 17.89 19.49 16.11
CA LYS A 15 17.27 20.42 15.14
C LYS A 15 15.96 19.86 14.55
N GLU A 16 15.93 18.60 14.13
CA GLU A 16 14.72 17.96 13.59
C GLU A 16 13.65 17.69 14.64
N ARG A 17 14.04 17.36 15.89
CA ARG A 17 13.09 17.24 17.01
C ARG A 17 12.44 18.59 17.31
N LEU A 18 13.23 19.65 17.40
CA LEU A 18 12.74 21.00 17.64
C LEU A 18 11.81 21.46 16.51
N LYS A 19 12.18 21.22 15.24
CA LYS A 19 11.30 21.49 14.10
C LYS A 19 9.98 20.73 14.19
N ALA A 20 10.01 19.43 14.51
CA ALA A 20 8.79 18.62 14.63
C ALA A 20 7.86 19.11 15.76
N ILE A 21 8.43 19.48 16.92
CA ILE A 21 7.67 20.06 18.05
C ILE A 21 7.06 21.41 17.64
N GLN A 22 7.84 22.28 16.98
CA GLN A 22 7.33 23.56 16.46
C GLN A 22 6.18 23.34 15.47
N THR A 23 6.30 22.40 14.53
CA THR A 23 5.22 22.07 13.58
C THR A 23 3.98 21.55 14.30
N GLN A 24 4.14 20.69 15.31
CA GLN A 24 3.03 20.17 16.09
C GLN A 24 2.31 21.29 16.87
N ASN A 25 3.05 22.20 17.48
CA ASN A 25 2.47 23.35 18.20
C ASN A 25 1.71 24.28 17.25
N LYS A 26 2.27 24.60 16.08
CA LYS A 26 1.56 25.36 15.01
C LYS A 26 0.26 24.67 14.58
N ASN A 27 0.26 23.34 14.49
CA ASN A 27 -0.94 22.58 14.14
C ASN A 27 -2.04 22.67 15.22
N ILE A 28 -1.65 22.61 16.50
CA ILE A 28 -2.58 22.76 17.62
C ILE A 28 -3.16 24.17 17.66
N GLU A 29 -2.33 25.19 17.50
CA GLU A 29 -2.75 26.59 17.50
C GLU A 29 -3.70 26.92 16.35
N SER A 30 -3.36 26.53 15.11
CA SER A 30 -4.25 26.73 13.96
C SER A 30 -5.60 26.00 14.10
N LYS A 31 -5.65 24.86 14.80
CA LYS A 31 -6.91 24.18 15.13
C LYS A 31 -7.74 25.00 16.13
N LYS A 32 -7.11 25.55 17.18
CA LYS A 32 -7.79 26.41 18.16
C LYS A 32 -8.36 27.67 17.52
N GLN A 33 -7.62 28.32 16.62
CA GLN A 33 -8.08 29.49 15.88
C GLN A 33 -9.31 29.18 15.02
N ALA A 34 -9.31 28.04 14.32
CA ALA A 34 -10.45 27.58 13.52
C ALA A 34 -11.70 27.31 14.38
N GLU A 35 -11.53 26.65 15.53
CA GLU A 35 -12.62 26.43 16.50
C GLU A 35 -13.17 27.75 17.06
N GLN A 36 -12.32 28.74 17.30
CA GLN A 36 -12.73 30.07 17.77
C GLN A 36 -13.50 30.84 16.69
N LEU A 37 -13.05 30.79 15.43
CA LEU A 37 -13.73 31.44 14.30
C LEU A 37 -15.16 30.93 14.12
N LEU A 38 -15.36 29.60 14.21
CA LEU A 38 -16.69 28.99 14.09
C LEU A 38 -17.60 29.36 15.27
N LYS A 39 -17.06 29.41 16.49
CA LYS A 39 -17.81 29.86 17.68
C LYS A 39 -18.24 31.32 17.61
N LEU A 40 -17.40 32.19 17.05
CA LEU A 40 -17.75 33.61 16.84
C LEU A 40 -18.89 33.73 15.82
N LYS A 41 -18.78 33.03 14.68
CA LYS A 41 -19.83 32.95 13.67
C LYS A 41 -21.17 32.47 14.25
N GLU A 42 -21.17 31.45 15.10
CA GLU A 42 -22.41 30.97 15.76
C GLU A 42 -23.02 32.02 16.68
N LYS A 43 -22.21 32.82 17.38
CA LYS A 43 -22.71 33.91 18.23
C LYS A 43 -23.34 35.04 17.40
N ASP A 44 -22.70 35.40 16.28
CA ASP A 44 -23.20 36.46 15.40
C ASP A 44 -24.52 36.06 14.70
N LEU A 45 -24.66 34.79 14.30
CA LEU A 45 -25.92 34.25 13.77
C LEU A 45 -27.06 34.24 14.80
N ASN A 46 -26.74 34.05 16.08
CA ASN A 46 -27.72 33.98 17.16
C ASN A 46 -28.07 35.34 17.78
N ASN A 47 -27.42 36.43 17.38
CA ASN A 47 -27.66 37.76 17.95
C ASN A 47 -27.64 38.88 16.88
N PRO A 48 -28.64 38.95 15.98
CA PRO A 48 -28.74 40.06 15.03
C PRO A 48 -29.11 41.35 15.78
N SER A 49 -28.27 42.38 15.71
CA SER A 49 -28.57 43.71 16.25
C SER A 49 -29.77 44.37 15.55
N PRO A 50 -30.57 45.22 16.22
CA PRO A 50 -31.88 45.64 15.71
C PRO A 50 -31.75 46.85 14.77
N LYS A 51 -32.17 46.71 13.50
CA LYS A 51 -32.58 47.87 12.67
C LYS A 51 -33.81 47.56 11.81
N LYS A 52 -34.90 48.24 12.22
CA LYS A 52 -36.12 48.70 11.53
C LYS A 52 -37.17 47.64 11.11
N ASP A 53 -38.38 47.96 11.56
CA ASP A 53 -39.65 47.29 11.36
C ASP A 53 -39.87 46.76 9.94
N ILE A 54 -40.26 45.48 9.83
CA ILE A 54 -41.42 45.03 9.07
C ILE A 54 -41.98 43.78 9.78
N SER A 55 -43.31 43.83 9.97
CA SER A 55 -44.28 42.88 10.49
C SER A 55 -43.86 41.44 10.87
N LYS A 56 -44.21 41.06 12.10
CA LYS A 56 -44.46 39.69 12.55
C LYS A 56 -45.48 38.99 11.66
N LYS A 57 -45.11 37.87 11.03
CA LYS A 57 -45.94 36.65 10.91
C LYS A 57 -45.14 35.47 10.35
N ASP A 58 -45.28 34.34 11.03
CA ASP A 58 -45.07 32.96 10.59
C ASP A 58 -43.68 32.52 10.09
N ILE A 59 -42.78 32.22 11.03
CA ILE A 59 -41.90 31.04 10.90
C ILE A 59 -41.87 30.29 12.23
N SER A 60 -42.38 29.06 12.18
CA SER A 60 -42.40 28.08 13.25
C SER A 60 -41.09 28.00 14.03
N LYS A 61 -41.18 28.05 15.36
CA LYS A 61 -40.19 27.50 16.28
C LYS A 61 -39.96 26.02 15.93
N LYS A 62 -38.99 25.74 15.06
CA LYS A 62 -38.42 24.41 14.87
C LYS A 62 -37.01 24.47 15.44
N ASP A 63 -36.75 23.55 16.36
CA ASP A 63 -35.54 23.35 17.11
C ASP A 63 -34.27 23.52 16.26
N ILE A 64 -33.60 24.67 16.39
CA ILE A 64 -32.18 24.80 16.01
C ILE A 64 -31.39 24.18 17.16
N SER A 65 -31.37 22.85 17.17
CA SER A 65 -30.47 22.07 18.01
C SER A 65 -29.03 22.55 17.77
N LYS A 66 -28.24 22.72 18.85
CA LYS A 66 -26.78 22.92 18.82
C LYS A 66 -26.17 21.97 17.79
N LYS A 67 -25.83 22.47 16.60
CA LYS A 67 -25.15 21.66 15.58
C LYS A 67 -23.70 21.55 16.06
N ASP A 68 -23.35 20.43 16.67
CA ASP A 68 -21.98 20.18 17.11
C ASP A 68 -21.01 20.43 15.95
N ILE A 69 -20.07 21.36 16.13
CA ILE A 69 -19.07 21.73 15.14
C ILE A 69 -18.33 20.46 14.69
N SER A 70 -18.51 20.06 13.42
CA SER A 70 -17.93 18.82 12.95
C SER A 70 -16.42 18.95 12.72
N LYS A 71 -15.69 17.82 12.75
CA LYS A 71 -14.26 17.79 12.37
C LYS A 71 -14.03 18.34 10.95
N LYS A 72 -15.01 18.18 10.06
CA LYS A 72 -14.98 18.70 8.68
C LYS A 72 -15.08 20.22 8.66
N ASP A 73 -15.93 20.81 9.50
CA ASP A 73 -16.08 22.26 9.60
C ASP A 73 -14.83 22.93 10.18
N ILE A 74 -14.22 22.32 11.21
CA ILE A 74 -12.94 22.78 11.76
C ILE A 74 -11.85 22.77 10.67
N LEU A 75 -11.83 21.71 9.84
CA LEU A 75 -10.87 21.61 8.75
C LEU A 75 -11.12 22.65 7.65
N LYS A 76 -12.39 22.91 7.28
CA LYS A 76 -12.76 23.99 6.37
C LYS A 76 -12.30 25.35 6.90
N ALA A 77 -12.59 25.67 8.16
CA ALA A 77 -12.19 26.92 8.80
C ALA A 77 -10.67 27.07 8.90
N ARG A 78 -9.96 25.97 9.17
CA ARG A 78 -8.49 25.97 9.20
C ARG A 78 -7.88 26.26 7.82
N LEU A 79 -8.42 25.67 6.77
CA LEU A 79 -7.99 25.93 5.39
C LEU A 79 -8.39 27.34 4.95
N TYR A 80 -9.57 27.82 5.34
CA TYR A 80 -10.03 29.18 5.11
C TYR A 80 -9.04 30.21 5.65
N ILE A 81 -8.63 30.09 6.92
CA ILE A 81 -7.63 30.97 7.53
C ILE A 81 -6.27 30.84 6.82
N GLN A 82 -5.82 29.61 6.50
CA GLN A 82 -4.55 29.38 5.81
C GLN A 82 -4.51 30.02 4.41
N GLN A 83 -5.66 30.08 3.74
CA GLN A 83 -5.81 30.57 2.37
C GLN A 83 -6.35 32.01 2.31
N ASP A 84 -6.33 32.77 3.41
CA ASP A 84 -6.86 34.15 3.45
C ASP A 84 -8.31 34.28 2.94
N GLY A 85 -9.10 33.24 3.15
CA GLY A 85 -10.50 33.21 2.78
C GLY A 85 -10.78 33.14 1.28
N ILE A 86 -9.82 32.75 0.43
CA ILE A 86 -10.05 32.55 -1.00
C ILE A 86 -10.02 31.07 -1.39
N SER A 87 -10.67 30.73 -2.52
CA SER A 87 -10.43 29.46 -3.19
C SER A 87 -9.01 29.44 -3.75
N LEU A 88 -8.27 28.37 -3.46
CA LEU A 88 -6.89 28.28 -3.94
C LEU A 88 -6.81 28.09 -5.47
N TYR A 89 -7.85 27.56 -6.10
CA TYR A 89 -7.88 27.27 -7.55
C TYR A 89 -8.26 28.48 -8.39
N SER A 90 -9.35 29.18 -8.08
CA SER A 90 -9.78 30.36 -8.83
C SER A 90 -9.28 31.69 -8.26
N GLY A 91 -8.95 31.73 -6.96
CA GLY A 91 -8.70 32.98 -6.25
C GLY A 91 -9.97 33.70 -5.81
N GLU A 92 -11.15 33.14 -6.08
CA GLU A 92 -12.42 33.76 -5.69
C GLU A 92 -12.57 33.82 -4.16
N PRO A 93 -13.05 34.95 -3.60
CA PRO A 93 -13.35 35.05 -2.18
C PRO A 93 -14.44 34.05 -1.73
N ILE A 94 -14.15 33.30 -0.69
CA ILE A 94 -15.09 32.41 -0.02
C ILE A 94 -15.81 33.20 1.08
N LYS A 95 -17.14 33.18 1.04
CA LYS A 95 -17.99 33.80 2.06
C LYS A 95 -17.96 32.98 3.34
N LEU A 96 -17.47 33.56 4.44
CA LEU A 96 -17.33 32.89 5.74
C LEU A 96 -18.69 32.39 6.27
N GLU A 97 -19.75 33.15 5.98
CA GLU A 97 -21.13 32.85 6.40
C GLU A 97 -21.61 31.53 5.78
N ARG A 98 -21.14 31.22 4.57
CA ARG A 98 -21.50 30.02 3.80
C ARG A 98 -20.52 28.86 3.94
N LEU A 99 -19.44 29.02 4.72
CA LEU A 99 -18.38 28.00 4.85
C LEU A 99 -18.91 26.59 5.23
N THR A 100 -19.90 26.55 6.11
CA THR A 100 -20.54 25.32 6.63
C THR A 100 -21.76 24.88 5.81
N GLU A 101 -22.10 25.62 4.75
CA GLU A 101 -23.17 25.27 3.82
C GLU A 101 -22.74 24.07 2.96
N ASP A 102 -23.64 23.11 2.81
CA ASP A 102 -23.41 21.94 1.97
C ASP A 102 -23.44 22.37 0.50
N GLY A 103 -22.43 21.94 -0.27
CA GLY A 103 -22.36 22.23 -1.71
C GLY A 103 -21.80 23.60 -2.10
N TYR A 104 -21.52 24.52 -1.16
CA TYR A 104 -20.87 25.80 -1.50
C TYR A 104 -19.36 25.65 -1.70
N CYS A 105 -18.66 25.20 -0.65
CA CYS A 105 -17.22 24.93 -0.67
C CYS A 105 -16.90 23.51 -0.21
N GLN A 106 -15.82 22.96 -0.76
CA GLN A 106 -15.40 21.58 -0.53
C GLN A 106 -13.91 21.54 -0.18
N ILE A 107 -13.52 20.46 0.51
CA ILE A 107 -12.11 20.16 0.75
C ILE A 107 -11.69 19.21 -0.35
N ASP A 108 -10.85 19.68 -1.26
CA ASP A 108 -10.28 18.87 -2.34
C ASP A 108 -8.94 18.25 -1.93
N HIS A 109 -8.64 17.09 -2.50
CA HIS A 109 -7.32 16.48 -2.47
C HIS A 109 -6.52 16.95 -3.69
N ILE A 110 -5.47 17.76 -3.46
CA ILE A 110 -4.59 18.30 -4.50
C ILE A 110 -4.16 17.18 -5.45
N LEU A 111 -3.55 16.14 -4.89
CA LEU A 111 -3.31 14.88 -5.57
C LEU A 111 -4.51 13.96 -5.31
N PRO A 112 -5.21 13.47 -6.34
CA PRO A 112 -6.37 12.61 -6.19
C PRO A 112 -6.10 11.45 -5.23
N ARG A 113 -7.04 11.21 -4.30
CA ARG A 113 -6.87 10.15 -3.29
C ARG A 113 -6.79 8.77 -3.92
N SER A 114 -7.51 8.55 -5.03
CA SER A 114 -7.47 7.34 -5.86
C SER A 114 -6.07 7.02 -6.40
N LYS A 115 -5.27 8.05 -6.68
CA LYS A 115 -3.93 7.94 -7.29
C LYS A 115 -2.78 8.05 -6.27
N SER A 116 -2.90 8.92 -5.27
CA SER A 116 -1.83 9.21 -4.30
C SER A 116 -2.00 8.52 -2.95
N MET A 117 -3.23 8.08 -2.64
CA MET A 117 -3.63 7.63 -1.30
C MET A 117 -3.34 8.64 -0.18
N ASP A 118 -2.98 9.88 -0.46
CA ASP A 118 -2.52 10.85 0.53
C ASP A 118 -3.71 11.63 1.12
N ASP A 119 -4.04 11.38 2.39
CA ASP A 119 -5.08 12.11 3.13
C ASP A 119 -4.50 13.17 4.10
N SER A 120 -3.20 13.48 3.95
CA SER A 120 -2.53 14.46 4.81
C SER A 120 -3.09 15.87 4.61
N PHE A 121 -2.93 16.71 5.63
CA PHE A 121 -3.30 18.12 5.55
C PHE A 121 -2.57 18.87 4.42
N ASN A 122 -1.35 18.43 4.07
CA ASN A 122 -0.58 19.02 2.99
C ASN A 122 -1.09 18.65 1.59
N ASN A 123 -1.97 17.65 1.49
CA ASN A 123 -2.67 17.29 0.27
C ASN A 123 -4.10 17.87 0.19
N LYS A 124 -4.50 18.74 1.13
CA LYS A 124 -5.88 19.27 1.22
C LYS A 124 -5.95 20.77 1.00
N VAL A 125 -6.92 21.24 0.22
CA VAL A 125 -7.21 22.65 -0.02
C VAL A 125 -8.71 22.92 0.07
N LEU A 126 -9.08 24.16 0.38
CA LEU A 126 -10.46 24.63 0.32
C LEU A 126 -10.70 25.30 -1.04
N CYS A 127 -11.75 24.86 -1.73
CA CYS A 127 -12.13 25.37 -3.04
C CYS A 127 -13.67 25.45 -3.15
N LEU A 128 -14.17 26.10 -4.19
CA LEU A 128 -15.60 26.07 -4.50
C LEU A 128 -15.98 24.65 -4.97
N ALA A 129 -17.24 24.25 -4.74
CA ALA A 129 -17.68 22.90 -5.07
C ALA A 129 -17.58 22.60 -6.57
N LYS A 130 -17.86 23.60 -7.42
CA LYS A 130 -17.76 23.49 -8.88
C LYS A 130 -16.32 23.18 -9.32
N GLU A 131 -15.34 23.89 -8.77
CA GLU A 131 -13.92 23.68 -9.10
C GLU A 131 -13.45 22.26 -8.75
N ASN A 132 -13.91 21.73 -7.60
CA ASN A 132 -13.61 20.36 -7.21
C ASN A 132 -14.22 19.33 -8.18
N GLN A 133 -15.45 19.58 -8.62
CA GLN A 133 -16.13 18.73 -9.60
C GLN A 133 -15.44 18.78 -10.96
N ASP A 134 -15.04 19.96 -11.42
CA ASP A 134 -14.37 20.17 -12.69
C ASP A 134 -12.96 19.55 -12.71
N LYS A 135 -12.23 19.61 -11.58
CA LYS A 135 -10.92 18.94 -11.42
C LYS A 135 -11.03 17.41 -11.41
N ALA A 136 -12.09 16.86 -10.81
CA ALA A 136 -12.31 15.41 -10.71
C ALA A 136 -11.06 14.64 -10.20
N ASP A 137 -10.59 13.65 -10.97
CA ASP A 137 -9.44 12.81 -10.65
C ASP A 137 -8.12 13.33 -11.27
N ASP A 138 -8.04 14.60 -11.71
CA ASP A 138 -6.81 15.20 -12.23
C ASP A 138 -6.00 15.92 -11.14
N ILE A 139 -4.69 16.10 -11.36
CA ILE A 139 -3.86 17.01 -10.57
C ILE A 139 -4.07 18.45 -11.08
N PRO A 140 -3.75 19.50 -10.28
CA PRO A 140 -3.98 20.88 -10.71
C PRO A 140 -3.29 21.21 -12.04
N TYR A 141 -2.09 20.67 -12.28
CA TYR A 141 -1.41 20.81 -13.57
C TYR A 141 -2.24 20.24 -14.73
N ASP A 142 -2.65 18.97 -14.67
CA ASP A 142 -3.41 18.30 -15.76
C ASP A 142 -4.77 18.97 -16.03
N TRP A 143 -5.38 19.56 -15.00
CA TRP A 143 -6.66 20.27 -15.13
C TRP A 143 -6.48 21.69 -15.65
N LEU A 144 -5.62 22.51 -15.02
CA LEU A 144 -5.49 23.94 -15.30
C LEU A 144 -4.56 24.26 -16.46
N SER A 145 -3.56 23.43 -16.77
CA SER A 145 -2.61 23.67 -17.89
C SER A 145 -3.29 23.74 -19.26
N LYS A 146 -4.53 23.24 -19.36
CA LYS A 146 -5.41 23.35 -20.53
C LYS A 146 -6.05 24.73 -20.67
N THR A 147 -5.76 25.66 -19.76
CA THR A 147 -6.38 26.99 -19.67
C THR A 147 -5.31 28.06 -19.38
N GLU A 148 -5.62 29.32 -19.67
CA GLU A 148 -4.76 30.47 -19.30
C GLU A 148 -4.69 30.69 -17.76
N GLN A 149 -5.52 29.97 -16.98
CA GLN A 149 -5.62 30.14 -15.53
C GLN A 149 -4.47 29.49 -14.74
N PHE A 150 -3.64 28.66 -15.39
CA PHE A 150 -2.55 27.97 -14.68
C PHE A 150 -1.47 28.94 -14.18
N ASP A 151 -1.12 29.97 -14.95
CA ASP A 151 -0.12 30.94 -14.55
C ASP A 151 -0.60 31.81 -13.38
N GLU A 152 -1.88 32.20 -13.38
CA GLU A 152 -2.51 32.91 -12.25
C GLU A 152 -2.56 32.04 -11.00
N PHE A 153 -2.96 30.78 -11.13
CA PHE A 153 -2.93 29.80 -10.04
C PHE A 153 -1.52 29.64 -9.49
N LYS A 154 -0.52 29.48 -10.36
CA LYS A 154 0.88 29.35 -9.98
C LYS A 154 1.37 30.58 -9.24
N ALA A 155 1.10 31.78 -9.75
CA ALA A 155 1.46 33.04 -9.09
C ALA A 155 0.85 33.13 -7.69
N ARG A 156 -0.42 32.75 -7.53
CA ARG A 156 -1.14 32.73 -6.25
C ARG A 156 -0.55 31.72 -5.25
N VAL A 157 -0.23 30.51 -5.70
CA VAL A 157 0.42 29.52 -4.84
C VAL A 157 1.81 29.99 -4.38
N LEU A 158 2.56 30.63 -5.28
CA LEU A 158 3.90 31.16 -4.98
C LEU A 158 3.84 32.36 -4.03
N SER A 159 2.81 33.21 -4.09
CA SER A 159 2.63 34.34 -3.16
C SER A 159 2.25 33.89 -1.74
N MET A 160 1.69 32.68 -1.59
CA MET A 160 1.31 32.10 -0.30
C MET A 160 2.38 31.19 0.34
N LYS A 161 3.63 31.20 -0.15
CA LYS A 161 4.71 30.31 0.35
C LYS A 161 4.99 30.41 1.85
N ASP A 162 4.73 31.55 2.48
CA ASP A 162 4.92 31.72 3.92
C ASP A 162 3.80 31.09 4.76
N LYS A 163 2.64 30.84 4.15
CA LYS A 163 1.44 30.27 4.79
C LYS A 163 1.27 28.77 4.46
N LEU A 164 1.72 28.37 3.28
CA LEU A 164 1.67 26.99 2.81
C LEU A 164 2.98 26.27 3.15
N SER A 165 2.89 24.99 3.52
CA SER A 165 4.10 24.20 3.71
C SER A 165 4.80 23.98 2.36
N TYR A 166 6.12 23.84 2.37
CA TYR A 166 6.90 23.48 1.18
C TYR A 166 6.31 22.25 0.45
N GLN A 167 5.91 21.23 1.21
CA GLN A 167 5.30 20.02 0.63
C GLN A 167 3.93 20.30 -0.01
N LYS A 168 3.11 21.20 0.54
CA LYS A 168 1.82 21.57 -0.06
C LYS A 168 2.04 22.34 -1.37
N VAL A 169 2.99 23.29 -1.38
CA VAL A 169 3.40 24.02 -2.59
C VAL A 169 3.95 23.06 -3.67
N LYS A 170 4.81 22.11 -3.29
CA LYS A 170 5.33 21.07 -4.21
C LYS A 170 4.19 20.27 -4.85
N ARG A 171 3.19 19.84 -4.07
CA ARG A 171 2.02 19.09 -4.57
C ARG A 171 1.15 19.92 -5.51
N LEU A 172 0.90 21.19 -5.17
CA LEU A 172 0.07 22.10 -5.98
C LEU A 172 0.66 22.37 -7.37
N LEU A 173 1.99 22.44 -7.45
CA LEU A 173 2.72 22.77 -8.68
C LEU A 173 3.34 21.54 -9.35
N THR A 174 2.94 20.33 -8.96
CA THR A 174 3.51 19.11 -9.52
C THR A 174 2.91 18.82 -10.88
N GLU A 175 3.76 18.41 -11.84
CA GLU A 175 3.32 18.00 -13.18
C GLU A 175 3.03 16.50 -13.25
N LYS A 176 3.48 15.72 -12.26
CA LYS A 176 3.30 14.26 -12.20
C LYS A 176 3.12 13.81 -10.76
N ILE A 177 2.31 12.77 -10.58
CA ILE A 177 2.16 12.14 -9.27
C ILE A 177 3.41 11.30 -8.99
N ASP A 178 4.20 11.76 -8.02
CA ASP A 178 5.38 11.04 -7.56
C ASP A 178 4.98 9.90 -6.61
N ALA A 179 5.67 8.76 -6.66
CA ALA A 179 5.39 7.58 -5.84
C ALA A 179 5.69 7.80 -4.33
N GLU A 180 6.25 8.95 -3.96
CA GLU A 180 6.70 9.32 -2.62
C GLU A 180 5.59 9.25 -1.55
N GLY A 181 4.33 9.50 -1.92
CA GLY A 181 3.19 9.47 -0.98
C GLY A 181 2.88 8.08 -0.41
N PHE A 182 3.06 7.01 -1.22
CA PHE A 182 2.92 5.63 -0.75
C PHE A 182 4.01 5.29 0.27
N ILE A 183 5.24 5.76 0.05
CA ILE A 183 6.39 5.53 0.92
C ILE A 183 6.16 6.11 2.32
N GLU A 184 5.59 7.32 2.44
CA GLU A 184 5.35 7.93 3.77
C GLU A 184 4.33 7.15 4.62
N ARG A 185 3.27 6.58 4.01
CA ARG A 185 2.30 5.72 4.72
C ARG A 185 2.93 4.40 5.14
N ASP A 186 3.59 3.72 4.21
CA ASP A 186 4.24 2.43 4.48
C ASP A 186 5.28 2.57 5.61
N LEU A 187 6.00 3.70 5.65
CA LEU A 187 6.91 4.03 6.73
C LEU A 187 6.20 4.29 8.09
N ASN A 188 5.02 4.91 8.09
CA ASN A 188 4.24 5.14 9.31
C ASN A 188 3.67 3.82 9.88
N ASP A 189 3.17 2.94 9.02
CA ASP A 189 2.64 1.64 9.41
C ASP A 189 3.77 0.72 9.92
N THR A 190 4.91 0.71 9.24
CA THR A 190 6.12 0.00 9.70
C THR A 190 6.58 0.51 11.07
N ARG A 191 6.51 1.83 11.31
CA ARG A 191 6.82 2.47 12.60
C ARG A 191 5.91 2.01 13.74
N TYR A 192 4.61 1.90 13.46
CA TYR A 192 3.65 1.46 14.45
C TYR A 192 3.82 -0.03 14.76
N ALA A 193 3.98 -0.86 13.72
CA ALA A 193 4.21 -2.29 13.85
C ALA A 193 5.46 -2.59 14.70
N SER A 194 6.59 -1.95 14.38
CA SER A 194 7.87 -2.20 15.08
C SER A 194 7.83 -1.79 16.55
N ARG A 195 7.18 -0.65 16.87
CA ARG A 195 7.00 -0.22 18.28
C ARG A 195 6.07 -1.13 19.06
N THR A 196 4.99 -1.57 18.43
CA THR A 196 4.03 -2.50 19.05
C THR A 196 4.68 -3.85 19.31
N LEU A 197 5.44 -4.37 18.33
CA LEU A 197 6.22 -5.60 18.46
C LEU A 197 7.26 -5.48 19.57
N LYS A 198 7.99 -4.36 19.66
CA LYS A 198 8.93 -4.09 20.76
C LYS A 198 8.25 -4.29 22.12
N LYS A 199 7.14 -3.59 22.34
CA LYS A 199 6.39 -3.63 23.60
C LYS A 199 5.87 -5.04 23.89
N TYR A 200 5.37 -5.72 22.87
CA TYR A 200 4.89 -7.10 23.00
C TYR A 200 6.03 -8.03 23.43
N LEU A 201 7.17 -7.99 22.75
CA LEU A 201 8.33 -8.80 23.09
C LEU A 201 8.87 -8.45 24.48
N GLU A 202 8.98 -7.18 24.84
CA GLU A 202 9.42 -6.78 26.20
C GLU A 202 8.48 -7.31 27.30
N THR A 203 7.19 -7.48 27.00
CA THR A 203 6.19 -7.96 27.97
C THR A 203 6.15 -9.48 28.07
N TYR A 204 6.21 -10.19 26.94
CA TYR A 204 5.89 -11.63 26.87
C TYR A 204 7.08 -12.53 26.56
N LEU A 205 8.19 -11.98 26.07
CA LEU A 205 9.35 -12.78 25.66
C LEU A 205 10.19 -13.18 26.88
N LYS A 206 10.25 -14.48 27.14
CA LYS A 206 11.09 -15.08 28.17
C LYS A 206 12.39 -15.57 27.52
N ILE A 207 13.47 -14.79 27.65
CA ILE A 207 14.82 -15.17 27.18
C ILE A 207 15.83 -14.89 28.30
N GLY A 208 16.63 -15.92 28.63
CA GLY A 208 17.62 -15.88 29.70
C GLY A 208 17.01 -16.01 31.10
N GLU A 209 17.84 -16.37 32.07
CA GLU A 209 17.48 -16.47 33.50
C GLU A 209 17.59 -15.11 34.24
N ASP A 210 18.24 -14.13 33.62
CA ASP A 210 18.58 -12.84 34.22
C ASP A 210 17.62 -11.74 33.74
N ASP A 211 16.71 -11.33 34.62
CA ASP A 211 15.72 -10.28 34.36
C ASP A 211 16.33 -8.89 34.14
N ASN A 212 17.61 -8.67 34.50
CA ASN A 212 18.29 -7.38 34.34
C ASN A 212 18.94 -7.18 32.97
N LYS A 213 18.96 -8.19 32.09
CA LYS A 213 19.51 -8.04 30.74
C LYS A 213 18.49 -7.43 29.78
N VAL A 214 18.96 -6.56 28.89
CA VAL A 214 18.13 -6.01 27.80
C VAL A 214 17.71 -7.14 26.86
N LYS A 215 16.48 -7.63 27.02
CA LYS A 215 15.90 -8.74 26.25
C LYS A 215 15.61 -8.33 24.79
N VAL A 216 15.26 -7.05 24.58
CA VAL A 216 14.93 -6.49 23.26
C VAL A 216 15.73 -5.22 23.00
N LEU A 217 16.60 -5.23 21.99
CA LEU A 217 17.34 -4.05 21.56
C LEU A 217 16.68 -3.43 20.33
N ALA A 218 16.31 -2.16 20.43
CA ALA A 218 15.88 -1.37 19.28
C ALA A 218 17.08 -0.77 18.56
N VAL A 219 17.21 -1.08 17.28
CA VAL A 219 18.21 -0.56 16.35
C VAL A 219 17.48 0.43 15.42
N ASN A 220 18.11 1.58 15.12
CA ASN A 220 17.56 2.52 14.13
C ASN A 220 18.07 2.13 12.74
N GLY A 221 17.23 2.24 11.71
CA GLY A 221 17.63 2.01 10.33
C GLY A 221 18.80 2.85 9.83
N TYR A 222 19.05 4.02 10.41
CA TYR A 222 20.30 4.74 10.14
C TYR A 222 21.54 3.95 10.59
N LEU A 223 21.51 3.37 11.80
CA LEU A 223 22.62 2.58 12.32
C LEU A 223 22.85 1.34 11.45
N THR A 224 21.77 0.66 11.06
CA THR A 224 21.85 -0.48 10.13
C THR A 224 22.51 -0.06 8.81
N ALA A 225 22.10 1.06 8.23
CA ALA A 225 22.69 1.57 6.98
C ALA A 225 24.17 1.94 7.12
N GLU A 226 24.56 2.57 8.23
CA GLU A 226 25.95 2.93 8.52
C GLU A 226 26.84 1.69 8.69
N LEU A 227 26.40 0.71 9.49
CA LEU A 227 27.13 -0.54 9.67
C LEU A 227 27.27 -1.30 8.35
N ARG A 228 26.17 -1.39 7.59
CA ARG A 228 26.14 -2.03 6.29
C ARG A 228 27.14 -1.38 5.32
N HIS A 229 27.22 -0.05 5.29
CA HIS A 229 28.18 0.69 4.48
C HIS A 229 29.63 0.42 4.92
N GLN A 230 29.94 0.51 6.22
CA GLN A 230 31.30 0.31 6.72
C GLN A 230 31.79 -1.14 6.62
N TRP A 231 30.89 -2.11 6.62
CA TRP A 231 31.19 -3.54 6.40
C TRP A 231 31.14 -3.93 4.92
N GLY A 232 31.02 -2.96 4.00
CA GLY A 232 31.04 -3.21 2.57
C GLY A 232 29.87 -4.07 2.07
N LEU A 233 28.71 -4.03 2.71
CA LEU A 233 27.53 -4.81 2.31
C LEU A 233 26.66 -3.98 1.34
N GLU A 234 26.63 -4.39 0.08
CA GLU A 234 25.80 -3.73 -0.93
C GLU A 234 24.33 -4.06 -0.74
N LYS A 235 23.46 -3.08 -1.02
CA LYS A 235 22.01 -3.24 -0.99
C LYS A 235 21.46 -2.95 -2.38
N ASP A 236 21.28 -4.02 -3.14
CA ASP A 236 20.53 -3.96 -4.38
C ASP A 236 19.05 -4.24 -4.08
N ARG A 237 18.23 -3.18 -4.11
CA ARG A 237 16.78 -3.28 -3.84
C ARG A 237 16.01 -3.78 -5.05
N ASP A 238 16.61 -3.67 -6.24
CA ASP A 238 15.95 -3.96 -7.51
C ASP A 238 16.25 -5.40 -7.96
N ALA A 239 17.36 -5.99 -7.51
CA ALA A 239 17.73 -7.36 -7.86
C ALA A 239 16.91 -8.45 -7.15
N ASN A 240 16.74 -8.39 -5.83
CA ASN A 240 16.07 -9.44 -5.05
C ASN A 240 15.71 -9.04 -3.60
N ASP A 241 14.87 -9.85 -2.96
CA ASP A 241 14.40 -9.64 -1.58
C ASP A 241 15.39 -10.14 -0.50
N ILE A 242 16.55 -10.71 -0.89
CA ILE A 242 17.54 -11.29 0.05
C ILE A 242 18.20 -10.21 0.90
N HIS A 243 18.22 -8.96 0.44
CA HIS A 243 18.76 -7.83 1.18
C HIS A 243 18.10 -7.62 2.56
N HIS A 244 16.86 -8.11 2.78
CA HIS A 244 16.23 -8.12 4.10
C HIS A 244 16.92 -9.06 5.08
N ALA A 245 17.40 -10.22 4.62
CA ALA A 245 18.19 -11.13 5.44
C ALA A 245 19.55 -10.54 5.79
N VAL A 246 20.18 -9.83 4.85
CA VAL A 246 21.43 -9.07 5.08
C VAL A 246 21.22 -8.03 6.18
N ASP A 247 20.17 -7.20 6.06
CA ASP A 247 19.84 -6.20 7.09
C ASP A 247 19.57 -6.88 8.45
N ALA A 248 18.89 -8.03 8.49
CA ALA A 248 18.63 -8.79 9.72
C ALA A 248 19.92 -9.29 10.40
N VAL A 249 20.92 -9.75 9.64
CA VAL A 249 22.24 -10.12 10.18
C VAL A 249 22.94 -8.90 10.77
N VAL A 250 22.90 -7.76 10.07
CA VAL A 250 23.49 -6.50 10.57
C VAL A 250 22.84 -6.08 11.89
N ILE A 251 21.51 -6.16 11.96
CA ILE A 251 20.73 -5.84 13.16
C ILE A 251 21.09 -6.79 14.30
N ALA A 252 21.23 -8.10 14.05
CA ALA A 252 21.59 -9.08 15.08
C ALA A 252 22.96 -8.81 15.71
N LEU A 253 23.93 -8.38 14.89
CA LEU A 253 25.30 -8.08 15.30
C LEU A 253 25.44 -6.72 16.00
N ALA A 254 24.48 -5.81 15.81
CA ALA A 254 24.43 -4.55 16.56
C ALA A 254 24.29 -4.81 18.07
N ASN A 255 25.03 -4.08 18.91
CA ASN A 255 24.94 -4.17 20.37
C ASN A 255 24.78 -2.79 21.02
N ALA A 256 24.49 -2.77 22.33
CA ALA A 256 24.28 -1.52 23.05
C ALA A 256 25.49 -0.57 23.00
N GLY A 257 26.71 -1.11 22.93
CA GLY A 257 27.94 -0.32 22.78
C GLY A 257 28.01 0.40 21.43
N ILE A 258 27.68 -0.30 20.33
CA ILE A 258 27.59 0.27 18.98
C ILE A 258 26.53 1.38 18.93
N VAL A 259 25.34 1.13 19.51
CA VAL A 259 24.25 2.11 19.58
C VAL A 259 24.69 3.35 20.37
N LYS A 260 25.33 3.17 21.53
CA LYS A 260 25.83 4.26 22.39
C LYS A 260 26.92 5.07 21.69
N LYS A 261 27.86 4.41 20.99
CA LYS A 261 28.93 5.06 20.23
C LYS A 261 28.37 5.98 19.15
N LEU A 262 27.37 5.51 18.40
CA LEU A 262 26.70 6.34 17.39
C LEU A 262 25.89 7.48 18.03
N ALA A 263 25.16 7.21 19.12
CA ALA A 263 24.37 8.23 19.81
C ALA A 263 25.23 9.36 20.38
N ASN A 264 26.42 9.05 20.92
CA ASN A 264 27.36 10.04 21.43
C ASN A 264 27.90 10.94 20.31
N TYR A 265 28.27 10.36 19.15
CA TYR A 265 28.69 11.14 17.98
C TYR A 265 27.66 12.21 17.57
N TYR A 266 26.36 11.89 17.61
CA TYR A 266 25.31 12.85 17.27
C TYR A 266 24.98 13.87 18.35
N LYS A 267 25.27 13.58 19.63
CA LYS A 267 25.07 14.54 20.73
C LYS A 267 26.13 15.65 20.72
N GLU A 268 27.33 15.38 20.19
CA GLU A 268 28.53 16.20 20.39
C GLU A 268 28.89 17.15 19.22
N ARG A 269 28.11 17.25 18.13
CA ARG A 269 28.62 17.78 16.84
C ARG A 269 29.21 19.21 16.84
N GLU A 270 30.52 19.31 16.56
CA GLU A 270 31.11 20.20 15.52
C GLU A 270 32.54 19.83 15.02
N TYR A 271 33.38 18.99 15.68
CA TYR A 271 34.80 18.79 15.25
C TYR A 271 35.42 17.37 15.37
N ARG A 272 34.72 16.26 15.07
CA ARG A 272 35.35 14.91 15.10
C ARG A 272 35.03 13.98 13.92
N LYS A 273 36.00 13.11 13.59
CA LYS A 273 35.95 12.06 12.55
C LYS A 273 34.75 11.11 12.79
N HIS A 274 34.12 10.65 11.70
CA HIS A 274 33.04 9.66 11.74
C HIS A 274 33.44 8.41 12.55
N PRO A 275 32.52 7.83 13.35
CA PRO A 275 32.83 6.64 14.14
C PRO A 275 33.12 5.46 13.22
N LYS A 276 34.30 4.85 13.36
CA LYS A 276 34.64 3.59 12.68
C LYS A 276 34.08 2.40 13.45
N PHE A 277 33.45 1.47 12.74
CA PHE A 277 32.99 0.17 13.20
C PHE A 277 33.74 -0.90 12.41
N THR A 278 34.53 -1.71 13.11
CA THR A 278 35.24 -2.84 12.49
C THR A 278 34.23 -3.90 12.09
N GLU A 279 34.61 -4.74 11.13
CA GLU A 279 33.85 -5.92 10.80
C GLU A 279 33.71 -6.84 12.03
N PRO A 280 32.57 -7.53 12.17
CA PRO A 280 32.32 -8.41 13.30
C PRO A 280 33.15 -9.70 13.23
N LEU A 281 33.60 -10.09 12.03
CA LEU A 281 34.36 -11.29 11.73
C LEU A 281 35.35 -10.99 10.61
N GLU A 282 36.42 -11.77 10.50
CA GLU A 282 37.34 -11.69 9.37
C GLU A 282 36.62 -12.11 8.07
N ASN A 283 36.84 -11.38 6.98
CA ASN A 283 36.22 -11.63 5.68
C ASN A 283 34.68 -11.67 5.73
N PHE A 284 34.06 -10.84 6.58
CA PHE A 284 32.64 -10.96 6.90
C PHE A 284 31.74 -10.86 5.67
N ARG A 285 32.01 -9.92 4.75
CA ARG A 285 31.28 -9.77 3.48
C ARG A 285 31.30 -11.08 2.68
N LYS A 286 32.48 -11.70 2.54
CA LYS A 286 32.66 -12.93 1.75
C LYS A 286 31.91 -14.09 2.39
N VAL A 287 32.09 -14.31 3.70
CA VAL A 287 31.42 -15.38 4.44
C VAL A 287 29.90 -15.23 4.39
N LEU A 288 29.38 -14.01 4.56
CA LEU A 288 27.95 -13.77 4.49
C LEU A 288 27.39 -14.06 3.10
N ASN A 289 28.04 -13.57 2.04
CA ASN A 289 27.62 -13.84 0.67
C ASN A 289 27.67 -15.34 0.33
N GLU A 290 28.74 -16.03 0.70
CA GLU A 290 28.84 -17.49 0.52
C GLU A 290 27.74 -18.24 1.26
N LYS A 291 27.40 -17.83 2.49
CA LYS A 291 26.31 -18.43 3.26
C LYS A 291 24.93 -18.15 2.69
N LEU A 292 24.73 -16.99 2.05
CA LEU A 292 23.47 -16.63 1.39
C LEU A 292 23.29 -17.35 0.05
N VAL A 293 24.38 -17.63 -0.67
CA VAL A 293 24.37 -18.34 -1.96
C VAL A 293 24.31 -19.86 -1.77
N ASN A 294 25.07 -20.41 -0.80
CA ASN A 294 25.21 -21.85 -0.57
C ASN A 294 24.31 -22.37 0.57
N LEU A 295 23.08 -21.87 0.66
CA LEU A 295 22.12 -22.37 1.64
C LEU A 295 21.80 -23.85 1.34
N PRO A 296 21.63 -24.70 2.37
CA PRO A 296 21.23 -26.09 2.17
C PRO A 296 19.95 -26.20 1.34
N VAL A 297 19.84 -27.27 0.54
CA VAL A 297 18.59 -27.64 -0.14
C VAL A 297 17.48 -27.72 0.92
N ASN A 298 16.35 -27.04 0.69
CA ASN A 298 15.22 -26.86 1.62
C ASN A 298 15.39 -25.82 2.75
N ARG A 299 16.28 -24.83 2.63
CA ARG A 299 16.43 -23.78 3.68
C ARG A 299 16.38 -22.35 3.13
N LEU A 300 15.65 -21.49 3.85
CA LEU A 300 15.62 -20.03 3.69
C LEU A 300 15.31 -19.56 2.26
N LEU A 301 14.23 -20.09 1.68
CA LEU A 301 13.55 -19.38 0.58
C LEU A 301 12.93 -18.10 1.15
N VAL A 302 12.83 -17.05 0.32
CA VAL A 302 12.05 -15.85 0.69
C VAL A 302 10.60 -16.29 0.84
N SER A 303 10.15 -16.50 2.07
CA SER A 303 8.83 -17.05 2.36
C SER A 303 7.74 -16.07 1.94
N ARG A 304 6.79 -16.56 1.13
CA ARG A 304 5.59 -15.82 0.76
C ARG A 304 4.37 -16.63 1.19
N PRO A 305 3.52 -16.11 2.10
CA PRO A 305 2.33 -16.83 2.54
C PRO A 305 1.27 -16.82 1.42
N PRO A 306 0.58 -17.94 1.16
CA PRO A 306 -0.42 -18.01 0.12
C PRO A 306 -1.63 -17.12 0.41
N ARG A 307 -2.08 -16.37 -0.59
CA ARG A 307 -3.22 -15.45 -0.53
C ARG A 307 -4.53 -16.18 -0.82
N LYS A 308 -5.04 -16.86 0.21
CA LYS A 308 -6.30 -17.64 0.13
C LYS A 308 -7.58 -16.82 0.37
N LYS A 309 -7.45 -15.52 0.63
CA LYS A 309 -8.60 -14.65 0.96
C LYS A 309 -9.45 -14.40 -0.28
N VAL A 310 -10.72 -14.76 -0.21
CA VAL A 310 -11.72 -14.53 -1.25
C VAL A 310 -12.52 -13.27 -0.91
N THR A 311 -11.91 -12.11 -1.09
CA THR A 311 -12.58 -10.82 -0.93
C THR A 311 -12.14 -9.88 -2.04
N GLY A 312 -13.07 -9.17 -2.64
CA GLY A 312 -12.77 -8.21 -3.69
C GLY A 312 -13.94 -7.99 -4.63
N GLN A 313 -13.69 -7.20 -5.67
CA GLN A 313 -14.67 -6.95 -6.71
C GLN A 313 -14.94 -8.23 -7.52
N ALA A 314 -16.21 -8.50 -7.84
CA ALA A 314 -16.59 -9.67 -8.63
C ALA A 314 -16.20 -9.52 -10.12
N HIS A 315 -16.31 -8.30 -10.66
CA HIS A 315 -15.97 -7.92 -12.03
C HIS A 315 -15.50 -6.46 -12.05
N LYS A 316 -14.88 -6.01 -13.15
CA LYS A 316 -14.56 -4.59 -13.35
C LYS A 316 -15.82 -3.73 -13.38
N GLU A 317 -15.70 -2.45 -13.02
CA GLU A 317 -16.83 -1.51 -12.98
C GLU A 317 -17.38 -1.18 -14.36
N THR A 318 -16.50 -1.15 -15.35
CA THR A 318 -16.85 -0.85 -16.73
C THR A 318 -17.76 -1.94 -17.30
N VAL A 319 -18.98 -1.53 -17.66
CA VAL A 319 -19.94 -2.38 -18.35
C VAL A 319 -19.77 -2.20 -19.85
N ILE A 320 -19.58 -3.31 -20.55
CA ILE A 320 -19.33 -3.39 -21.99
C ILE A 320 -20.60 -3.91 -22.66
N SER A 321 -20.93 -3.32 -23.82
CA SER A 321 -22.06 -3.75 -24.64
C SER A 321 -21.87 -5.20 -25.12
N PRO A 322 -22.94 -6.01 -25.21
CA PRO A 322 -22.87 -7.36 -25.78
C PRO A 322 -22.22 -7.46 -27.16
N LYS A 323 -22.24 -6.37 -27.96
CA LYS A 323 -21.60 -6.32 -29.29
C LYS A 323 -20.07 -6.33 -29.24
N ASN A 324 -19.48 -5.86 -28.14
CA ASN A 324 -18.03 -5.71 -27.96
C ASN A 324 -17.49 -6.69 -26.90
N LYS A 325 -18.21 -7.78 -26.63
CA LYS A 325 -17.80 -8.76 -25.61
C LYS A 325 -16.55 -9.53 -26.06
N ASP A 326 -15.66 -9.79 -25.11
CA ASP A 326 -14.56 -10.75 -25.25
C ASP A 326 -14.98 -12.09 -24.63
N HIS A 327 -14.43 -13.21 -25.13
CA HIS A 327 -14.68 -14.57 -24.64
C HIS A 327 -14.35 -14.78 -23.14
N SER A 328 -13.54 -13.91 -22.55
CA SER A 328 -13.14 -13.94 -21.13
C SER A 328 -14.08 -13.17 -20.18
N MET A 329 -15.03 -12.39 -20.72
CA MET A 329 -15.95 -11.56 -19.94
C MET A 329 -17.12 -12.37 -19.37
N ILE A 330 -17.74 -11.84 -18.31
CA ILE A 330 -18.97 -12.40 -17.73
C ILE A 330 -20.18 -11.54 -18.06
N GLU A 331 -21.31 -12.21 -18.25
CA GLU A 331 -22.61 -11.56 -18.38
C GLU A 331 -23.04 -10.93 -17.06
N ILE A 332 -23.55 -9.71 -17.12
CA ILE A 332 -24.15 -8.97 -16.02
C ILE A 332 -25.48 -8.34 -16.46
N HIS A 333 -26.30 -7.94 -15.48
CA HIS A 333 -27.61 -7.32 -15.72
C HIS A 333 -28.55 -8.14 -16.63
N LYS A 334 -28.53 -9.48 -16.52
CA LYS A 334 -29.39 -10.41 -17.30
C LYS A 334 -29.23 -10.21 -18.81
N GLY A 335 -28.00 -10.25 -19.30
CA GLY A 335 -27.68 -10.18 -20.73
C GLY A 335 -27.53 -8.77 -21.31
N ARG A 336 -27.82 -7.73 -20.52
CA ARG A 336 -27.77 -6.33 -20.98
C ARG A 336 -26.36 -5.73 -20.98
N GLY A 337 -25.39 -6.42 -20.39
CA GLY A 337 -24.00 -5.99 -20.38
C GLY A 337 -23.04 -7.12 -20.04
N TYR A 338 -21.78 -6.89 -20.33
CA TYR A 338 -20.67 -7.78 -20.01
C TYR A 338 -19.62 -7.01 -19.22
N ALA A 339 -18.90 -7.67 -18.35
CA ALA A 339 -17.78 -7.07 -17.64
C ALA A 339 -16.61 -8.05 -17.56
N GLU A 340 -15.39 -7.52 -17.58
CA GLU A 340 -14.20 -8.33 -17.34
C GLU A 340 -14.24 -8.91 -15.92
N GLN A 341 -13.88 -10.19 -15.80
CA GLN A 341 -13.73 -10.82 -14.50
C GLN A 341 -12.57 -10.17 -13.75
N SER A 342 -12.76 -9.89 -12.47
CA SER A 342 -11.75 -9.17 -11.68
C SER A 342 -10.76 -10.16 -11.06
N LEU A 343 -10.97 -10.58 -9.81
CA LEU A 343 -9.99 -11.39 -9.09
C LEU A 343 -10.24 -12.89 -9.27
N MET A 344 -9.20 -13.62 -9.68
CA MET A 344 -9.13 -15.09 -9.69
C MET A 344 -8.35 -15.57 -8.45
N PRO A 345 -9.00 -15.84 -7.31
CA PRO A 345 -8.33 -16.26 -6.09
C PRO A 345 -7.78 -17.68 -6.15
N ARG A 346 -8.36 -18.56 -6.97
CA ARG A 346 -8.09 -20.00 -6.95
C ARG A 346 -8.11 -20.62 -8.33
N VAL A 347 -7.20 -21.56 -8.57
CA VAL A 347 -7.16 -22.42 -9.76
C VAL A 347 -7.08 -23.87 -9.31
N ASP A 348 -8.05 -24.70 -9.68
CA ASP A 348 -7.97 -26.14 -9.43
C ASP A 348 -7.17 -26.82 -10.54
N VAL A 349 -6.21 -27.66 -10.16
CA VAL A 349 -5.33 -28.39 -11.07
C VAL A 349 -5.76 -29.85 -11.14
N PHE A 350 -5.93 -30.34 -12.37
CA PHE A 350 -6.32 -31.70 -12.69
C PHE A 350 -5.30 -32.38 -13.60
N LYS A 351 -5.33 -33.70 -13.62
CA LYS A 351 -4.51 -34.54 -14.50
C LYS A 351 -5.37 -35.56 -15.25
N LYS A 352 -5.13 -35.72 -16.54
CA LYS A 352 -5.73 -36.79 -17.37
C LYS A 352 -4.78 -37.15 -18.51
N GLY A 353 -4.52 -38.45 -18.70
CA GLY A 353 -3.64 -38.93 -19.79
C GLY A 353 -2.24 -38.29 -19.78
N GLY A 354 -1.67 -38.05 -18.59
CA GLY A 354 -0.36 -37.41 -18.42
C GLY A 354 -0.33 -35.89 -18.67
N LYS A 355 -1.46 -35.27 -19.03
CA LYS A 355 -1.58 -33.81 -19.24
C LYS A 355 -2.27 -33.14 -18.06
N PHE A 356 -1.97 -31.85 -17.88
CA PHE A 356 -2.52 -31.03 -16.81
C PHE A 356 -3.61 -30.08 -17.33
N TYR A 357 -4.66 -29.91 -16.53
CA TYR A 357 -5.85 -29.12 -16.84
C TYR A 357 -6.20 -28.21 -15.67
N TYR A 358 -6.82 -27.08 -15.97
CA TYR A 358 -6.99 -26.01 -15.00
C TYR A 358 -8.42 -25.50 -14.99
N VAL A 359 -9.03 -25.41 -13.82
CA VAL A 359 -10.34 -24.81 -13.61
C VAL A 359 -10.16 -23.49 -12.85
N PRO A 360 -10.35 -22.34 -13.50
CA PRO A 360 -10.24 -21.04 -12.85
C PRO A 360 -11.49 -20.78 -12.02
N ILE A 361 -11.31 -20.29 -10.80
CA ILE A 361 -12.40 -19.95 -9.87
C ILE A 361 -12.24 -18.47 -9.50
N TYR A 362 -13.25 -17.69 -9.85
CA TYR A 362 -13.28 -16.24 -9.65
C TYR A 362 -14.08 -15.87 -8.40
N VAL A 363 -13.89 -14.65 -7.89
CA VAL A 363 -14.68 -14.12 -6.76
C VAL A 363 -16.19 -14.22 -7.02
N ALA A 364 -16.63 -13.97 -8.25
CA ALA A 364 -18.04 -14.09 -8.63
C ALA A 364 -18.61 -15.51 -8.46
N ASP A 365 -17.78 -16.56 -8.59
CA ASP A 365 -18.22 -17.94 -8.47
C ASP A 365 -18.53 -18.31 -7.01
N PHE A 366 -17.84 -17.69 -6.04
CA PHE A 366 -18.16 -17.85 -4.62
C PHE A 366 -19.52 -17.26 -4.20
N ALA A 367 -20.08 -16.37 -5.02
CA ALA A 367 -21.45 -15.89 -4.84
C ALA A 367 -22.50 -16.85 -5.42
N LYS A 368 -22.14 -17.66 -6.43
CA LYS A 368 -23.06 -18.55 -7.17
C LYS A 368 -23.30 -19.90 -6.48
N LYS A 369 -22.60 -20.22 -5.39
CA LYS A 369 -22.66 -21.48 -4.60
C LYS A 369 -22.29 -22.77 -5.37
N GLU A 370 -22.34 -22.77 -6.70
CA GLU A 370 -21.91 -23.86 -7.56
C GLU A 370 -20.40 -23.82 -7.78
N LEU A 371 -19.72 -24.93 -7.54
CA LEU A 371 -18.28 -25.07 -7.79
C LEU A 371 -18.01 -25.11 -9.30
N PRO A 372 -17.27 -24.15 -9.86
CA PRO A 372 -16.91 -24.20 -11.28
C PRO A 372 -16.19 -25.50 -11.61
N ASN A 373 -16.53 -26.10 -12.75
CA ASN A 373 -15.94 -27.38 -13.18
C ASN A 373 -15.50 -27.40 -14.64
N LYS A 374 -15.45 -26.23 -15.30
CA LYS A 374 -15.04 -26.10 -16.69
C LYS A 374 -13.53 -25.87 -16.80
N ILE A 375 -12.84 -26.69 -17.57
CA ILE A 375 -11.39 -26.60 -17.79
C ILE A 375 -11.09 -25.59 -18.90
N ILE A 376 -10.02 -24.81 -18.74
CA ILE A 376 -9.55 -23.88 -19.77
C ILE A 376 -9.35 -24.63 -21.08
N THR A 377 -10.09 -24.23 -22.11
CA THR A 377 -9.99 -24.77 -23.46
C THR A 377 -9.60 -23.64 -24.41
N ILE A 378 -8.32 -23.63 -24.81
CA ILE A 378 -7.72 -22.56 -25.64
C ILE A 378 -8.53 -22.38 -26.93
N GLY A 379 -8.83 -21.14 -27.28
CA GLY A 379 -9.54 -20.78 -28.51
C GLY A 379 -11.05 -21.01 -28.49
N LYS A 380 -11.64 -21.41 -27.34
CA LYS A 380 -13.09 -21.61 -27.19
C LYS A 380 -13.73 -20.65 -26.19
N GLU A 381 -15.02 -20.38 -26.40
CA GLU A 381 -15.82 -19.62 -25.43
C GLU A 381 -16.02 -20.40 -24.12
N LYS A 382 -16.20 -19.69 -22.99
CA LYS A 382 -16.33 -20.31 -21.66
C LYS A 382 -17.53 -21.28 -21.55
N ASN A 383 -18.59 -21.08 -22.33
CA ASN A 383 -19.73 -22.00 -22.39
C ASN A 383 -19.37 -23.35 -23.04
N GLU A 384 -18.45 -23.36 -24.01
CA GLU A 384 -17.96 -24.53 -24.77
C GLU A 384 -16.77 -25.26 -24.12
N TRP A 385 -16.29 -24.76 -22.98
CA TRP A 385 -15.21 -25.41 -22.26
C TRP A 385 -15.63 -26.79 -21.75
N ASN A 386 -14.71 -27.74 -21.86
CA ASN A 386 -14.91 -29.11 -21.40
C ASN A 386 -15.12 -29.12 -19.87
N VAL A 387 -15.89 -30.09 -19.38
CA VAL A 387 -16.11 -30.30 -17.94
C VAL A 387 -15.09 -31.31 -17.40
N ALA A 388 -14.52 -31.04 -16.23
CA ALA A 388 -13.69 -32.02 -15.51
C ALA A 388 -14.59 -33.07 -14.83
N ASP A 389 -14.96 -34.09 -15.59
CA ASP A 389 -15.67 -35.28 -15.09
C ASP A 389 -14.77 -36.19 -14.24
N ASP A 390 -15.28 -37.35 -13.84
CA ASP A 390 -14.58 -38.31 -12.97
C ASP A 390 -13.34 -38.95 -13.61
N SER A 391 -13.12 -38.77 -14.92
CA SER A 391 -11.90 -39.23 -15.60
C SER A 391 -10.71 -38.28 -15.39
N TYR A 392 -10.92 -37.11 -14.77
CA TYR A 392 -9.87 -36.18 -14.39
C TYR A 392 -9.51 -36.34 -12.91
N GLU A 393 -8.24 -36.63 -12.65
CA GLU A 393 -7.70 -36.70 -11.30
C GLU A 393 -7.48 -35.29 -10.77
N PHE A 394 -8.16 -34.90 -9.69
CA PHE A 394 -7.85 -33.66 -8.97
C PHE A 394 -6.53 -33.81 -8.20
N LEU A 395 -5.62 -32.85 -8.37
CA LEU A 395 -4.33 -32.84 -7.67
C LEU A 395 -4.35 -31.91 -6.45
N PHE A 396 -4.56 -30.61 -6.69
CA PHE A 396 -4.53 -29.56 -5.68
C PHE A 396 -5.13 -28.26 -6.21
N SER A 397 -5.35 -27.30 -5.30
CA SER A 397 -5.80 -25.94 -5.65
C SER A 397 -4.65 -24.95 -5.50
N LEU A 398 -4.36 -24.16 -6.52
CA LEU A 398 -3.38 -23.08 -6.47
C LEU A 398 -4.03 -21.75 -6.10
N PHE A 399 -3.43 -21.06 -5.15
CA PHE A 399 -3.70 -19.69 -4.76
C PHE A 399 -2.47 -18.84 -5.04
N LYS A 400 -2.66 -17.54 -5.19
CA LYS A 400 -1.55 -16.62 -5.40
C LYS A 400 -0.54 -16.75 -4.26
N ASP A 401 0.74 -16.81 -4.62
CA ASP A 401 1.90 -17.07 -3.77
C ASP A 401 2.00 -18.51 -3.20
N ASP A 402 1.25 -19.50 -3.73
CA ASP A 402 1.56 -20.91 -3.44
C ASP A 402 2.92 -21.29 -4.06
N LEU A 403 3.76 -22.00 -3.30
CA LEU A 403 5.04 -22.51 -3.78
C LEU A 403 4.81 -23.71 -4.69
N ILE A 404 5.35 -23.66 -5.91
CA ILE A 404 5.25 -24.73 -6.91
C ILE A 404 6.62 -25.14 -7.42
N LYS A 405 6.74 -26.42 -7.76
CA LYS A 405 7.89 -26.98 -8.48
C LYS A 405 7.40 -27.68 -9.73
N PHE A 406 8.00 -27.38 -10.86
CA PHE A 406 7.52 -27.87 -12.15
C PHE A 406 8.66 -28.07 -13.13
N LYS A 407 8.41 -28.86 -14.17
CA LYS A 407 9.34 -29.08 -15.26
C LYS A 407 8.60 -29.16 -16.59
N GLN A 408 9.02 -28.35 -17.55
CA GLN A 408 8.55 -28.47 -18.94
C GLN A 408 9.39 -29.51 -19.69
N LYS A 409 8.78 -30.16 -20.69
CA LYS A 409 9.49 -31.13 -21.53
C LYS A 409 10.74 -30.50 -22.15
N GLY A 410 11.90 -31.10 -21.92
CA GLY A 410 13.20 -30.64 -22.45
C GLY A 410 13.78 -29.38 -21.79
N LYS A 411 13.23 -28.92 -20.65
CA LYS A 411 13.79 -27.80 -19.88
C LYS A 411 14.23 -28.23 -18.48
N ALA A 412 15.02 -27.37 -17.83
CA ALA A 412 15.38 -27.52 -16.43
C ALA A 412 14.14 -27.47 -15.52
N GLU A 413 14.23 -28.14 -14.38
CA GLU A 413 13.25 -27.99 -13.30
C GLU A 413 13.32 -26.58 -12.73
N VAL A 414 12.15 -26.03 -12.38
CA VAL A 414 12.00 -24.70 -11.81
C VAL A 414 11.16 -24.77 -10.55
N MET A 415 11.51 -23.93 -9.57
CA MET A 415 10.72 -23.68 -8.37
C MET A 415 10.40 -22.19 -8.27
N GLY A 416 9.17 -21.87 -7.88
CA GLY A 416 8.73 -20.48 -7.76
C GLY A 416 7.33 -20.35 -7.17
N TYR A 417 6.88 -19.12 -6.99
CA TYR A 417 5.59 -18.80 -6.40
C TYR A 417 4.54 -18.55 -7.48
N PHE A 418 3.44 -19.31 -7.47
CA PHE A 418 2.34 -19.14 -8.42
C PHE A 418 1.74 -17.74 -8.33
N LEU A 419 1.61 -17.03 -9.45
CA LEU A 419 0.97 -15.71 -9.48
C LEU A 419 -0.42 -15.75 -10.09
N ASN A 420 -0.56 -16.32 -11.29
CA ASN A 420 -1.82 -16.46 -12.00
C ASN A 420 -1.70 -17.49 -13.13
N ILE A 421 -2.83 -17.75 -13.78
CA ILE A 421 -2.89 -18.45 -15.07
C ILE A 421 -3.64 -17.59 -16.09
N GLY A 422 -3.09 -17.51 -17.30
CA GLY A 422 -3.73 -16.88 -18.45
C GLY A 422 -4.83 -17.77 -19.03
N ILE A 423 -6.04 -17.22 -19.17
CA ILE A 423 -7.19 -17.97 -19.67
C ILE A 423 -7.11 -18.24 -21.18
N SER A 424 -6.63 -17.26 -21.94
CA SER A 424 -6.56 -17.35 -23.40
C SER A 424 -5.45 -18.28 -23.89
N ASN A 425 -4.37 -18.42 -23.13
CA ASN A 425 -3.15 -19.12 -23.55
C ASN A 425 -2.72 -20.25 -22.60
N CYS A 426 -3.41 -20.43 -21.46
CA CYS A 426 -3.07 -21.41 -20.43
C CYS A 426 -1.61 -21.28 -19.94
N GLN A 427 -1.06 -20.07 -19.92
CA GLN A 427 0.27 -19.80 -19.37
C GLN A 427 0.20 -19.56 -17.87
N ILE A 428 1.04 -20.25 -17.11
CA ILE A 428 1.19 -19.99 -15.68
C ILE A 428 2.30 -18.97 -15.49
N THR A 429 1.96 -17.85 -14.85
CA THR A 429 2.93 -16.85 -14.42
C THR A 429 3.36 -17.17 -12.98
N TYR A 430 4.65 -17.06 -12.70
CA TYR A 430 5.19 -17.30 -11.37
C TYR A 430 6.25 -16.25 -11.03
N GLN A 431 6.53 -16.09 -9.73
CA GLN A 431 7.64 -15.29 -9.24
C GLN A 431 8.81 -16.21 -8.88
N ASN A 432 10.03 -15.81 -9.21
CA ASN A 432 11.24 -16.51 -8.76
C ASN A 432 11.33 -16.53 -7.23
N ILE A 433 11.95 -17.58 -6.68
CA ILE A 433 12.07 -17.80 -5.23
C ILE A 433 12.77 -16.67 -4.46
N ASN A 434 13.63 -15.91 -5.13
CA ASN A 434 14.37 -14.75 -4.60
C ASN A 434 13.66 -13.41 -4.89
N GLY A 435 12.52 -13.44 -5.61
CA GLY A 435 11.80 -12.25 -6.06
C GLY A 435 12.31 -11.61 -7.36
N SER A 436 13.38 -12.12 -7.98
CA SER A 436 13.95 -11.52 -9.18
C SER A 436 13.02 -11.63 -10.39
N LYS A 437 13.10 -10.65 -11.28
CA LYS A 437 12.36 -10.62 -12.55
C LYS A 437 13.24 -11.02 -13.72
N GLU A 438 12.62 -11.48 -14.81
CA GLU A 438 13.31 -11.68 -16.08
C GLU A 438 13.29 -10.39 -16.91
N LYS A 439 14.28 -10.20 -17.79
CA LYS A 439 14.36 -9.04 -18.68
C LYS A 439 14.21 -9.49 -20.12
N ASN A 440 13.37 -8.78 -20.88
CA ASN A 440 13.30 -9.00 -22.32
C ASN A 440 14.48 -8.33 -23.05
N SER A 441 14.56 -8.52 -24.37
CA SER A 441 15.62 -7.93 -25.21
C SER A 441 15.71 -6.40 -25.16
N LYS A 442 14.64 -5.71 -24.72
CA LYS A 442 14.58 -4.26 -24.54
C LYS A 442 14.83 -3.84 -23.09
N GLY A 443 15.25 -4.75 -22.22
CA GLY A 443 15.51 -4.49 -20.80
C GLY A 443 14.25 -4.34 -19.93
N LYS A 444 13.05 -4.53 -20.49
CA LYS A 444 11.81 -4.46 -19.70
C LYS A 444 11.66 -5.71 -18.84
N GLU A 445 11.48 -5.49 -17.54
CA GLU A 445 11.29 -6.55 -16.56
C GLU A 445 9.89 -7.14 -16.61
N PHE A 446 9.79 -8.46 -16.40
CA PHE A 446 8.53 -9.19 -16.33
C PHE A 446 8.65 -10.41 -15.40
N ASP A 447 7.50 -10.86 -14.89
CA ASP A 447 7.42 -12.12 -14.15
C ASP A 447 7.47 -13.29 -15.13
N PRO A 448 8.31 -14.31 -14.88
CA PRO A 448 8.45 -15.44 -15.79
C PRO A 448 7.17 -16.26 -15.89
N TYR A 449 7.04 -16.97 -17.01
CA TYR A 449 5.87 -17.79 -17.31
C TYR A 449 6.21 -19.07 -18.06
N PHE A 450 5.32 -20.05 -17.99
CA PHE A 450 5.45 -21.31 -18.72
C PHE A 450 4.09 -21.80 -19.23
N GLY A 451 4.12 -22.65 -20.26
CA GLY A 451 2.91 -23.26 -20.81
C GLY A 451 2.38 -24.32 -19.85
N GLY A 452 1.17 -24.12 -19.30
CA GLY A 452 0.57 -25.03 -18.33
C GLY A 452 0.24 -26.41 -18.89
N THR A 453 0.12 -26.54 -20.21
CA THR A 453 -0.21 -27.81 -20.90
C THR A 453 1.00 -28.64 -21.32
N THR A 454 2.22 -28.08 -21.24
CA THR A 454 3.46 -28.72 -21.73
C THR A 454 4.37 -29.22 -20.61
N LEU A 455 3.81 -29.42 -19.42
CA LEU A 455 4.51 -29.88 -18.23
C LEU A 455 4.73 -31.39 -18.23
N GLU A 456 5.91 -31.82 -17.82
CA GLU A 456 6.18 -33.20 -17.38
C GLU A 456 5.58 -33.44 -15.99
N TYR A 457 5.74 -32.48 -15.08
CA TYR A 457 5.04 -32.46 -13.80
C TYR A 457 4.87 -31.06 -13.24
N ILE A 458 3.94 -30.94 -12.30
CA ILE A 458 3.78 -29.80 -11.40
C ILE A 458 3.44 -30.34 -10.01
N LYS A 459 4.10 -29.80 -8.98
CA LYS A 459 3.96 -30.16 -7.57
C LYS A 459 3.74 -28.90 -6.75
N LYS A 460 2.91 -28.99 -5.73
CA LYS A 460 2.63 -27.91 -4.78
C LYS A 460 3.36 -28.16 -3.47
N TYR A 461 3.86 -27.10 -2.85
CA TYR A 461 4.57 -27.14 -1.58
C TYR A 461 3.93 -26.17 -0.60
N GLN A 462 3.96 -26.54 0.68
CA GLN A 462 3.73 -25.59 1.76
C GLN A 462 5.08 -25.06 2.23
N ILE A 463 5.15 -23.77 2.49
CA ILE A 463 6.32 -23.09 3.05
C ILE A 463 5.95 -22.44 4.38
N ASP A 464 6.85 -22.52 5.35
CA ASP A 464 6.71 -21.87 6.65
C ASP A 464 7.31 -20.45 6.65
N PRO A 465 7.09 -19.65 7.71
CA PRO A 465 7.64 -18.29 7.79
C PRO A 465 9.17 -18.20 7.76
N LEU A 466 9.90 -19.29 8.02
CA LEU A 466 11.36 -19.34 8.03
C LEU A 466 11.93 -19.85 6.69
N GLY A 467 11.07 -20.19 5.74
CA GLY A 467 11.44 -20.65 4.40
C GLY A 467 11.69 -22.15 4.29
N PHE A 468 11.32 -22.95 5.31
CA PHE A 468 11.28 -24.41 5.18
C PHE A 468 10.04 -24.83 4.42
N TYR A 469 10.17 -25.80 3.53
CA TYR A 469 9.05 -26.26 2.72
C TYR A 469 8.93 -27.78 2.62
N TYR A 470 7.71 -28.24 2.37
CA TYR A 470 7.38 -29.65 2.18
C TYR A 470 6.32 -29.86 1.10
N GLU A 471 6.41 -30.97 0.38
CA GLU A 471 5.50 -31.30 -0.72
C GLU A 471 4.10 -31.65 -0.18
N ILE A 472 3.07 -31.05 -0.78
CA ILE A 472 1.67 -31.41 -0.53
C ILE A 472 1.33 -32.57 -1.47
N LYS A 473 1.35 -33.79 -0.93
CA LYS A 473 1.10 -35.02 -1.72
C LYS A 473 -0.36 -35.22 -2.12
N LYS A 474 -1.31 -34.75 -1.30
CA LYS A 474 -2.74 -34.91 -1.54
C LYS A 474 -3.52 -33.73 -0.95
N GLU A 475 -4.49 -33.23 -1.70
CA GLU A 475 -5.43 -32.20 -1.26
C GLU A 475 -6.85 -32.64 -1.59
N ARG A 476 -7.83 -32.22 -0.79
CA ARG A 476 -9.24 -32.41 -1.13
C ARG A 476 -9.72 -31.18 -1.88
N ARG A 477 -10.42 -31.38 -3.00
CA ARG A 477 -11.05 -30.27 -3.72
C ARG A 477 -12.11 -29.61 -2.83
N LEU A 478 -11.90 -28.34 -2.50
CA LEU A 478 -12.77 -27.60 -1.59
C LEU A 478 -13.98 -26.99 -2.33
N PRO A 479 -15.15 -26.86 -1.70
CA PRO A 479 -16.30 -26.16 -2.27
C PRO A 479 -16.09 -24.63 -2.30
N VAL A 480 -16.93 -23.93 -3.07
CA VAL A 480 -17.01 -22.46 -3.11
C VAL A 480 -18.10 -21.94 -2.16
N SER A 481 -18.05 -22.35 -0.89
CA SER A 481 -19.00 -21.84 0.11
C SER A 481 -18.40 -20.64 0.85
N MET A 482 -19.09 -19.50 0.82
CA MET A 482 -18.83 -18.47 1.83
C MET A 482 -19.27 -19.01 3.19
N LYS A 483 -18.34 -19.26 4.12
CA LYS A 483 -18.72 -19.33 5.54
C LYS A 483 -19.31 -17.96 5.86
N LYS A 484 -20.62 -17.89 6.10
CA LYS A 484 -21.19 -16.77 6.84
C LYS A 484 -20.50 -16.81 8.20
N ASN A 485 -19.61 -15.86 8.47
CA ASN A 485 -19.32 -15.53 9.86
C ASN A 485 -20.63 -14.95 10.40
N ASN A 486 -21.40 -15.78 11.09
CA ASN A 486 -22.48 -15.31 11.96
C ASN A 486 -21.88 -14.58 13.15
#